data_AF-A0A942YFQ9-F1
#
_entry.id   AF-A0A942YFQ9-F1
#
_cell.length_a   1.000
_cell.length_b   1.000
_cell.length_c   1.000
_cell.angle_alpha   90.00
_cell.angle_beta   90.00
_cell.angle_gamma   90.00
#
_symmetry.space_group_name_H-M   'P 1'
#
loop_
_entity.id
_entity.type
_entity.pdbx_description
1 polymer ?
#
loop_
_entity_poly.entity_id
_entity_poly.type
_entity_poly.pdbx_seq_one_letter_code
_entity_poly.pdbx_strand_id
1 'polypeptide(L)'
;MLTYSDVVTLYPDTRGVKVNTLVYSCLTFDSSFNQPKGLFIGSQRDCDLLKAIGNGAISVIWPKNIPIPAYTPNDFPVIFVDDSIEAMVKLVHKYTEKITLKKRGDATKMIFSSQELQKDSMYYEIYCLLNGYKDSTEMRNEGQ
;
A
#
# COMPACT_ATOMS: atom_id res chain seq x y z
N MET A 1 -0.08 -13.66 -4.45
CA MET A 1 0.47 -12.30 -4.35
C MET A 1 -0.38 -11.34 -5.18
N LEU A 2 -0.43 -10.07 -4.77
CA LEU A 2 -1.07 -8.97 -5.49
C LEU A 2 -0.24 -8.57 -6.72
N THR A 3 -0.91 -8.27 -7.83
CA THR A 3 -0.27 -7.89 -9.10
C THR A 3 -0.63 -6.47 -9.52
N TYR A 4 0.13 -5.90 -10.46
CA TYR A 4 -0.23 -4.62 -11.08
C TYR A 4 -1.63 -4.67 -11.71
N SER A 5 -1.93 -5.77 -12.42
CA SER A 5 -3.24 -6.02 -13.05
C SER A 5 -4.39 -5.97 -12.04
N ASP A 6 -4.20 -6.54 -10.84
CA ASP A 6 -5.20 -6.51 -9.77
C ASP A 6 -5.55 -5.07 -9.35
N VAL A 7 -4.52 -4.21 -9.23
CA VAL A 7 -4.67 -2.82 -8.78
C VAL A 7 -5.29 -1.96 -9.89
N VAL A 8 -4.82 -2.07 -11.14
CA VAL A 8 -5.38 -1.24 -12.24
C VAL A 8 -6.78 -1.66 -12.67
N THR A 9 -7.18 -2.90 -12.38
CA THR A 9 -8.58 -3.34 -12.53
C THR A 9 -9.50 -2.57 -11.59
N LEU A 10 -9.03 -2.17 -10.41
CA LEU A 10 -9.78 -1.29 -9.50
C LEU A 10 -9.62 0.18 -9.84
N TYR A 11 -8.41 0.59 -10.27
CA TYR A 11 -8.04 1.99 -10.49
C TYR A 11 -7.40 2.14 -11.88
N PRO A 12 -8.20 2.34 -12.94
CA PRO A 12 -7.71 2.32 -14.32
C PRO A 12 -6.93 3.59 -14.71
N ASP A 13 -7.07 4.69 -13.95
CA ASP A 13 -6.36 5.94 -14.17
C ASP A 13 -4.88 5.78 -13.79
N THR A 14 -4.00 5.79 -14.80
CA THR A 14 -2.60 5.40 -14.64
C THR A 14 -1.68 6.22 -15.54
N ARG A 15 -0.43 6.41 -15.08
CA ARG A 15 0.68 7.00 -15.84
C ARG A 15 1.91 6.09 -15.76
N GLY A 16 2.78 6.17 -16.77
CA GLY A 16 4.00 5.38 -16.86
C GLY A 16 3.77 4.02 -17.50
N VAL A 17 4.71 3.09 -17.30
CA VAL A 17 4.67 1.79 -17.97
C VAL A 17 3.56 0.91 -17.37
N LYS A 18 2.81 0.23 -18.26
CA LYS A 18 1.82 -0.76 -17.85
C LYS A 18 2.46 -2.15 -17.92
N VAL A 19 2.78 -2.73 -16.77
CA VAL A 19 3.46 -4.04 -16.69
C VAL A 19 2.55 -5.02 -15.97
N ASN A 20 1.67 -5.66 -16.72
CA ASN A 20 0.66 -6.58 -16.18
C ASN A 20 1.25 -7.79 -15.44
N THR A 21 2.51 -8.13 -15.71
CA THR A 21 3.26 -9.22 -15.08
C THR A 21 3.93 -8.83 -13.76
N LEU A 22 3.87 -7.55 -13.36
CA LEU A 22 4.49 -7.06 -12.14
C LEU A 22 3.72 -7.58 -10.91
N VAL A 23 4.47 -8.14 -9.96
CA VAL A 23 3.96 -8.68 -8.70
C VAL A 23 4.57 -7.91 -7.54
N TYR A 24 3.73 -7.52 -6.58
CA TYR A 24 4.15 -6.78 -5.39
C TYR A 24 4.54 -7.74 -4.27
N SER A 25 5.69 -7.51 -3.65
CA SER A 25 6.12 -8.24 -2.45
C SER A 25 5.66 -7.56 -1.16
N CYS A 26 5.48 -6.23 -1.18
CA CYS A 26 4.92 -5.50 -0.06
C CYS A 26 4.11 -4.25 -0.45
N LEU A 27 3.31 -3.77 0.50
CA LEU A 27 2.58 -2.51 0.47
C LEU A 27 2.95 -1.69 1.70
N THR A 28 3.08 -0.37 1.55
CA THR A 28 3.28 0.54 2.70
C THR A 28 2.88 1.98 2.37
N PHE A 29 2.46 2.71 3.40
CA PHE A 29 2.19 4.15 3.34
C PHE A 29 3.37 5.00 3.81
N ASP A 30 4.44 4.38 4.31
CA ASP A 30 5.61 5.07 4.86
C ASP A 30 6.82 4.80 3.95
N SER A 31 7.28 5.88 3.33
CA SER A 31 8.38 5.91 2.37
C SER A 31 9.71 5.45 2.98
N SER A 32 9.84 5.48 4.32
CA SER A 32 11.06 5.13 5.04
C SER A 32 11.29 3.62 5.19
N PHE A 33 10.26 2.78 4.98
CA PHE A 33 10.44 1.34 5.04
C PHE A 33 11.17 0.80 3.80
N ASN A 34 12.06 -0.17 4.04
CA ASN A 34 12.61 -1.00 2.98
C ASN A 34 11.47 -1.83 2.34
N GLN A 35 11.22 -1.57 1.06
CA GLN A 35 10.06 -2.05 0.31
C GLN A 35 10.46 -2.67 -1.03
N PRO A 36 11.32 -3.72 -1.05
CA PRO A 36 11.78 -4.32 -2.31
C PRO A 36 10.60 -4.91 -3.08
N LYS A 37 10.43 -4.49 -4.34
CA LYS A 37 9.25 -4.77 -5.16
C LYS A 37 7.96 -4.30 -4.49
N GLY A 38 8.02 -3.12 -3.88
CA GLY A 38 6.94 -2.52 -3.12
C GLY A 38 5.95 -1.75 -3.98
N LEU A 39 4.70 -1.72 -3.53
CA LEU A 39 3.70 -0.73 -3.92
C LEU A 39 3.64 0.32 -2.81
N PHE A 40 4.18 1.50 -3.09
CA PHE A 40 4.07 2.63 -2.18
C PHE A 40 2.67 3.26 -2.28
N ILE A 41 2.12 3.71 -1.16
CA ILE A 41 0.80 4.34 -1.10
C ILE A 41 0.99 5.78 -0.63
N GLY A 42 1.14 6.69 -1.58
CA GLY A 42 1.33 8.11 -1.30
C GLY A 42 0.09 8.71 -0.66
N SER A 43 0.29 9.63 0.28
CA SER A 43 -0.78 10.34 0.97
C SER A 43 -0.32 11.75 1.38
N GLN A 44 -1.21 12.55 1.95
CA GLN A 44 -0.82 13.84 2.54
C GLN A 44 0.14 13.68 3.73
N ARG A 45 0.20 12.50 4.36
CA ARG A 45 1.07 12.22 5.51
C ARG A 45 2.48 11.86 5.08
N ASP A 46 2.60 11.15 3.97
CA ASP A 46 3.87 10.82 3.35
C ASP A 46 3.71 10.77 1.82
N CYS A 47 4.38 11.72 1.17
CA CYS A 47 4.44 11.88 -0.28
C CYS A 47 5.88 11.89 -0.79
N ASP A 48 6.85 11.39 -0.01
CA ASP A 48 8.25 11.33 -0.42
C ASP A 48 8.49 10.16 -1.39
N LEU A 49 8.08 10.38 -2.65
CA LEU A 49 8.18 9.38 -3.70
C LEU A 49 9.63 9.04 -4.04
N LEU A 50 10.55 10.00 -3.97
CA LEU A 50 11.97 9.75 -4.23
C LEU A 50 12.52 8.75 -3.22
N LYS A 51 12.21 8.94 -1.94
CA LYS A 51 12.63 8.02 -0.87
C LYS A 51 11.98 6.66 -1.00
N ALA A 52 10.69 6.60 -1.31
CA ALA A 52 9.99 5.33 -1.54
C ALA A 52 10.62 4.52 -2.69
N ILE A 53 10.94 5.18 -3.82
CA ILE A 53 11.65 4.58 -4.96
C ILE A 53 13.04 4.09 -4.51
N GLY A 54 13.80 4.93 -3.80
CA GLY A 54 15.11 4.57 -3.26
C GLY A 54 15.09 3.36 -2.33
N ASN A 55 13.97 3.15 -1.63
CA ASN A 55 13.73 2.01 -0.76
C ASN A 55 13.10 0.79 -1.47
N GLY A 56 12.98 0.82 -2.80
CA GLY A 56 12.61 -0.35 -3.61
C GLY A 56 11.17 -0.38 -4.11
N ALA A 57 10.41 0.72 -3.98
CA ALA A 57 9.09 0.83 -4.58
C ALA A 57 9.21 0.76 -6.11
N ILE A 58 8.37 -0.08 -6.73
CA ILE A 58 8.35 -0.30 -8.18
C ILE A 58 7.07 0.23 -8.84
N SER A 59 6.11 0.69 -8.03
CA SER A 59 4.89 1.38 -8.43
C SER A 59 4.38 2.20 -7.25
N VAL A 60 3.50 3.16 -7.52
CA VAL A 60 2.84 3.96 -6.48
C VAL A 60 1.33 4.11 -6.72
N ILE A 61 0.54 4.06 -5.63
CA ILE A 61 -0.81 4.63 -5.59
C ILE A 61 -0.69 6.09 -5.16
N TRP A 62 -1.27 7.00 -5.94
CA TRP A 62 -1.10 8.43 -5.75
C TRP A 62 -2.45 9.17 -5.75
N PRO A 63 -2.74 10.03 -4.76
CA PRO A 63 -4.00 10.74 -4.71
C PRO A 63 -4.00 11.89 -5.71
N LYS A 64 -5.09 12.04 -6.48
CA LYS A 64 -5.19 13.04 -7.57
C LYS A 64 -5.11 14.49 -7.11
N ASN A 65 -5.45 14.74 -5.84
CA ASN A 65 -5.36 16.07 -5.24
C ASN A 65 -3.92 16.47 -4.84
N ILE A 66 -2.95 15.56 -4.92
CA ILE A 66 -1.53 15.86 -4.66
C ILE A 66 -0.79 15.92 -6.01
N PRO A 67 -0.14 17.04 -6.35
CA PRO A 67 0.70 17.12 -7.53
C PRO A 67 1.79 16.05 -7.50
N ILE A 68 1.93 15.31 -8.58
CA ILE A 68 3.02 14.36 -8.70
C ILE A 68 4.36 15.10 -8.82
N PRO A 69 5.42 14.69 -8.12
CA PRO A 69 6.69 15.39 -8.20
C PRO A 69 7.29 15.32 -9.61
N ALA A 70 7.82 16.44 -10.08
CA ALA A 70 8.37 16.57 -11.44
C ALA A 70 9.57 15.63 -11.70
N TYR A 71 10.27 15.21 -10.64
CA TYR A 71 11.38 14.26 -10.73
C TYR A 71 10.93 12.80 -10.94
N THR A 72 9.63 12.51 -10.89
CA THR A 72 9.13 11.14 -11.04
C THR A 72 9.43 10.62 -12.44
N PRO A 73 10.18 9.50 -12.60
CA PRO A 73 10.51 8.99 -13.92
C PRO A 73 9.25 8.78 -14.77
N ASN A 74 9.34 9.08 -16.07
CA ASN A 74 8.19 8.99 -16.97
C ASN A 74 7.63 7.57 -17.06
N ASP A 75 8.52 6.58 -17.01
CA ASP A 75 8.14 5.18 -17.06
C ASP A 75 7.72 4.63 -15.70
N PHE A 76 7.92 5.36 -14.60
CA PHE A 76 7.56 4.85 -13.28
C PHE A 76 6.04 4.67 -13.17
N PRO A 77 5.52 3.47 -12.85
CA PRO A 77 4.09 3.23 -12.78
C PRO A 77 3.43 4.00 -11.63
N VAL A 78 2.46 4.84 -11.99
CA VAL A 78 1.66 5.64 -11.06
C VAL A 78 0.20 5.30 -11.29
N ILE A 79 -0.51 5.00 -10.22
CA ILE A 79 -1.93 4.64 -10.22
C ILE A 79 -2.68 5.71 -9.44
N PHE A 80 -3.55 6.46 -10.12
CA PHE A 80 -4.22 7.60 -9.52
C PHE A 80 -5.54 7.21 -8.86
N VAL A 81 -5.76 7.73 -7.65
CA VAL A 81 -6.97 7.50 -6.85
C VAL A 81 -7.47 8.81 -6.26
N ASP A 82 -8.74 8.87 -5.88
CA ASP A 82 -9.29 10.09 -5.28
C ASP A 82 -8.86 10.22 -3.80
N ASP A 83 -8.89 9.11 -3.05
CA ASP A 83 -8.36 8.99 -1.70
C ASP A 83 -7.56 7.68 -1.52
N SER A 84 -6.32 7.79 -1.05
CA SER A 84 -5.40 6.65 -0.94
C SER A 84 -5.78 5.66 0.16
N ILE A 85 -6.36 6.12 1.26
CA ILE A 85 -6.74 5.24 2.37
C ILE A 85 -8.00 4.48 2.01
N GLU A 86 -9.01 5.16 1.46
CA GLU A 86 -10.22 4.50 0.93
C GLU A 86 -9.89 3.50 -0.18
N ALA A 87 -8.97 3.86 -1.07
CA ALA A 87 -8.48 2.94 -2.10
C ALA A 87 -7.87 1.68 -1.47
N MET A 88 -7.07 1.85 -0.41
CA MET A 88 -6.47 0.70 0.27
C MET A 88 -7.48 -0.18 1.01
N VAL A 89 -8.50 0.41 1.65
CA VAL A 89 -9.62 -0.36 2.23
C VAL A 89 -10.29 -1.22 1.16
N LYS A 90 -10.64 -0.63 0.02
CA LYS A 90 -11.27 -1.34 -1.12
C LYS A 90 -10.35 -2.43 -1.70
N LEU A 91 -9.06 -2.14 -1.86
CA LEU A 91 -8.07 -3.08 -2.37
C LEU A 91 -7.92 -4.30 -1.45
N VAL A 92 -7.79 -4.06 -0.15
CA VAL A 92 -7.68 -5.12 0.86
C VAL A 92 -8.96 -5.94 0.97
N HIS A 93 -10.13 -5.29 0.92
CA HIS A 93 -11.40 -6.01 0.90
C HIS A 93 -11.52 -6.97 -0.30
N LYS A 94 -11.11 -6.52 -1.49
CA LYS A 94 -11.25 -7.31 -2.72
C LYS A 94 -10.21 -8.43 -2.84
N TYR A 95 -9.01 -8.23 -2.31
CA TYR A 95 -7.88 -9.15 -2.48
C TYR A 95 -7.26 -9.59 -1.15
N THR A 96 -8.10 -9.77 -0.13
CA THR A 96 -7.65 -10.13 1.23
C THR A 96 -6.87 -11.45 1.25
N GLU A 97 -7.17 -12.37 0.32
CA GLU A 97 -6.47 -13.64 0.16
C GLU A 97 -5.06 -13.49 -0.42
N LYS A 98 -4.77 -12.35 -1.09
CA LYS A 98 -3.46 -12.05 -1.69
C LYS A 98 -2.58 -11.18 -0.80
N ILE A 99 -3.16 -10.53 0.21
CA ILE A 99 -2.48 -9.56 1.09
C ILE A 99 -2.46 -10.11 2.51
N THR A 100 -1.38 -9.88 3.25
CA THR A 100 -1.26 -10.37 4.63
C THR A 100 -0.36 -9.46 5.46
N LEU A 101 -0.50 -9.51 6.78
CA LEU A 101 0.42 -8.84 7.71
C LEU A 101 1.65 -9.69 8.04
N LYS A 102 1.55 -11.01 7.88
CA LYS A 102 2.62 -11.96 8.21
C LYS A 102 3.47 -12.26 6.97
N LYS A 103 4.74 -12.59 7.16
CA LYS A 103 5.59 -13.00 6.02
C LYS A 103 5.12 -14.38 5.55
N ARG A 104 4.45 -14.46 4.41
CA ARG A 104 4.04 -15.71 3.75
C ARG A 104 4.59 -15.69 2.32
N GLY A 105 5.29 -16.76 1.93
CA GLY A 105 6.04 -16.82 0.67
C GLY A 105 5.24 -16.48 -0.58
N ASP A 106 3.92 -16.68 -0.55
CA ASP A 106 3.04 -16.54 -1.72
C ASP A 106 2.09 -15.34 -1.63
N ALA A 107 2.23 -14.48 -0.62
CA ALA A 107 1.34 -13.35 -0.38
C ALA A 107 2.11 -12.03 -0.25
N THR A 108 1.43 -10.94 -0.57
CA THR A 108 2.00 -9.61 -0.51
C THR A 108 1.88 -9.07 0.90
N LYS A 109 3.01 -8.66 1.49
CA LYS A 109 3.05 -8.20 2.89
C LYS A 109 2.63 -6.75 3.00
N MET A 110 1.62 -6.42 3.80
CA MET A 110 1.36 -5.05 4.20
C MET A 110 2.22 -4.66 5.40
N ILE A 111 2.87 -3.50 5.34
CA ILE A 111 3.76 -2.96 6.36
C ILE A 111 3.13 -1.67 6.90
N PHE A 112 2.92 -1.63 8.20
CA PHE A 112 2.43 -0.49 8.94
C PHE A 112 3.49 0.01 9.92
N SER A 113 3.57 1.31 10.13
CA SER A 113 4.21 1.91 11.30
C SER A 113 3.23 1.96 12.47
N SER A 114 3.74 1.93 13.70
CA SER A 114 2.92 2.09 14.90
C SER A 114 2.20 3.45 14.93
N GLN A 115 2.79 4.48 14.31
CA GLN A 115 2.18 5.81 14.21
C GLN A 115 0.97 5.84 13.27
N GLU A 116 0.97 5.04 12.20
CA GLU A 116 -0.17 4.96 11.28
C GLU A 116 -1.41 4.39 11.96
N LEU A 117 -1.23 3.31 12.73
CA LEU A 117 -2.32 2.60 13.41
C LEU A 117 -2.97 3.41 14.55
N GLN A 118 -2.25 4.37 15.13
CA GLN A 118 -2.76 5.20 16.24
C GLN A 118 -3.53 6.45 15.77
N LYS A 119 -3.34 6.87 14.51
CA LYS A 119 -3.77 8.20 14.04
C LYS A 119 -5.08 8.20 13.25
N ASP A 120 -5.48 7.07 12.67
CA ASP A 120 -6.68 7.00 11.84
C ASP A 120 -7.41 5.68 12.03
N SER A 121 -8.74 5.76 12.20
CA SER A 121 -9.60 4.59 12.26
C SER A 121 -9.52 3.75 10.99
N MET A 122 -9.24 4.36 9.83
CA MET A 122 -9.20 3.63 8.57
C MET A 122 -7.92 2.81 8.39
N TYR A 123 -6.76 3.25 8.89
CA TYR A 123 -5.56 2.38 8.93
C TYR A 123 -5.80 1.17 9.83
N TYR A 124 -6.48 1.40 10.95
CA TYR A 124 -6.88 0.33 11.86
C TYR A 124 -7.89 -0.63 11.23
N GLU A 125 -8.84 -0.13 10.44
CA GLU A 125 -9.77 -0.95 9.67
C GLU A 125 -9.02 -1.88 8.71
N ILE A 126 -8.08 -1.36 7.91
CA ILE A 126 -7.25 -2.19 7.01
C ILE A 126 -6.51 -3.28 7.80
N TYR A 127 -5.93 -2.90 8.93
CA TYR A 127 -5.24 -3.83 9.82
C TYR A 127 -6.17 -4.94 10.34
N CYS A 128 -7.40 -4.59 10.75
CA CYS A 128 -8.41 -5.52 11.21
C CYS A 128 -8.89 -6.47 10.10
N LEU A 129 -9.08 -5.96 8.88
CA LEU A 129 -9.45 -6.77 7.72
C LEU A 129 -8.40 -7.85 7.43
N LEU A 130 -7.11 -7.50 7.52
CA LEU A 130 -6.01 -8.45 7.26
C LEU A 130 -5.74 -9.41 8.42
N ASN A 131 -6.12 -9.07 9.65
CA ASN A 131 -6.04 -9.97 10.81
C ASN A 131 -7.29 -10.84 11.02
N GLY A 132 -8.33 -10.66 10.20
CA GLY A 132 -9.57 -11.43 10.29
C GLY A 132 -10.44 -11.04 11.49
N TYR A 133 -10.58 -9.74 11.79
CA TYR A 133 -11.33 -9.20 12.93
C TYR A 133 -11.06 -9.95 14.24
N LYS A 134 -9.89 -9.69 14.84
CA LYS A 134 -9.68 -10.03 16.25
C LYS A 134 -10.22 -8.90 17.10
N ASP A 135 -11.15 -9.22 17.99
CA ASP A 135 -11.76 -8.28 18.93
C ASP A 135 -10.66 -7.48 19.66
N SER A 136 -10.93 -6.19 19.87
CA SER A 136 -9.99 -5.19 20.40
C SER A 136 -9.38 -5.54 21.78
N THR A 137 -9.93 -6.56 22.44
CA THR A 137 -9.50 -7.12 23.72
C THR A 137 -8.31 -8.07 23.64
N GLU A 138 -8.02 -8.72 22.50
CA GLU A 138 -6.94 -9.72 22.42
C GLU A 138 -5.53 -9.09 22.35
N MET A 139 -5.39 -7.86 21.85
CA MET A 139 -4.06 -7.24 21.66
C MET A 139 -3.46 -6.59 22.91
N ARG A 140 -4.21 -6.53 24.03
CA ARG A 140 -3.67 -6.11 25.33
C ARG A 140 -2.81 -7.19 26.02
N ASN A 141 -2.87 -8.44 25.55
CA ASN A 141 -2.24 -9.57 26.23
C ASN A 141 -0.97 -10.12 25.55
N GLU A 142 -0.62 -9.67 24.33
CA GLU A 142 0.61 -10.10 23.64
C GLU A 142 1.82 -9.16 23.90
N GLY A 143 1.70 -8.30 24.93
CA GLY A 143 2.75 -7.36 25.36
C GLY A 143 3.28 -7.59 26.77
N GLN A 144 3.22 -8.82 27.31
CA GLN A 144 3.93 -9.21 28.53
C GLN A 144 5.10 -10.14 28.22
#